data_AF-A0A2N1PAU1-F1
#
_entry.id   AF-A0A2N1PAU1-F1
#
_cell.length_a   1.000
_cell.length_b   1.000
_cell.length_c   1.000
_cell.angle_alpha   90.00
_cell.angle_beta   90.00
_cell.angle_gamma   90.00
#
_symmetry.space_group_name_H-M   'P 1'
#
loop_
_entity.id
_entity.type
_entity.pdbx_description
1 polymer ?
#
loop_
_entity_poly.entity_id
_entity_poly.type
_entity_poly.pdbx_seq_one_letter_code
_entity_poly.pdbx_strand_id
1 'polypeptide(L)'
;MKKGMPSRLKGEHVISIHVSYELKEKLKTLADRFDRTMADMVRTVLRIGVPVMEGISEAEEKMIKEYARVARKFRRSKSLKEI
;
A
#
# COMPACT_ATOMS: atom_id res chain seq x y z
N MET A 1 -8.94 -20.17 -40.66
CA MET A 1 -8.90 -19.83 -39.21
C MET A 1 -7.45 -19.64 -38.79
N LYS A 2 -6.93 -18.40 -38.79
CA LYS A 2 -5.59 -18.09 -38.27
C LYS A 2 -5.75 -17.62 -36.83
N LYS A 3 -5.22 -18.41 -35.89
CA LYS A 3 -5.16 -18.13 -34.45
C LYS A 3 -4.33 -16.84 -34.27
N GLY A 4 -4.98 -15.72 -33.94
CA GLY A 4 -4.31 -14.45 -33.71
C GLY A 4 -3.35 -14.59 -32.54
N MET A 5 -2.04 -14.39 -32.79
CA MET A 5 -1.10 -14.13 -31.72
C MET A 5 -1.52 -12.85 -30.99
N PRO A 6 -1.53 -12.81 -29.65
CA PRO A 6 -1.76 -11.57 -28.94
C PRO A 6 -0.63 -10.61 -29.32
N SER A 7 -0.98 -9.53 -30.00
CA SER A 7 -0.10 -8.39 -30.19
C SER A 7 0.25 -7.88 -28.79
N ARG A 8 1.44 -8.21 -28.28
CA ARG A 8 1.92 -7.63 -27.02
C ARG A 8 2.10 -6.14 -27.28
N LEU A 9 1.09 -5.34 -26.94
CA LEU A 9 1.16 -3.89 -26.98
C LEU A 9 2.26 -3.49 -25.99
N LYS A 10 3.44 -3.15 -26.51
CA LYS A 10 4.53 -2.57 -25.72
C LYS A 10 3.99 -1.28 -25.10
N GLY A 11 3.62 -1.34 -23.81
CA GLY A 11 3.09 -0.18 -23.09
C GLY A 11 1.98 -0.46 -22.06
N GLU A 12 1.38 -1.65 -22.00
CA GLU A 12 0.20 -1.89 -21.14
C GLU A 12 0.46 -1.83 -19.62
N HIS A 13 1.71 -1.97 -19.17
CA HIS A 13 2.05 -2.07 -17.74
C HIS A 13 3.19 -1.14 -17.32
N VAL A 14 3.15 0.12 -17.75
CA VAL A 14 4.10 1.16 -17.32
C VAL A 14 3.42 2.13 -16.36
N ILE A 15 4.06 2.39 -15.23
CA ILE A 15 3.62 3.40 -14.26
C ILE A 15 4.65 4.53 -14.29
N SER A 16 4.19 5.76 -14.52
CA SER A 16 5.00 6.97 -14.35
C SER A 16 4.61 7.63 -13.02
N ILE A 17 5.59 7.86 -12.16
CA ILE A 17 5.37 8.43 -10.82
C ILE A 17 6.22 9.69 -10.70
N HIS A 18 5.58 10.80 -10.32
CA HIS A 18 6.27 12.03 -9.96
C HIS A 18 6.67 11.95 -8.50
N VAL A 19 7.95 12.21 -8.23
CA VAL A 19 8.54 12.19 -6.88
C VAL A 19 9.43 13.42 -6.70
N SER A 20 9.70 13.78 -5.45
CA SER A 20 10.65 14.85 -5.15
C SER A 20 12.06 14.48 -5.66
N TYR A 21 12.87 15.51 -5.90
CA TYR A 21 14.24 15.34 -6.36
C TYR A 21 15.06 14.50 -5.37
N GLU A 22 14.93 14.77 -4.07
CA GLU A 22 15.64 14.10 -3.00
C GLU A 22 15.29 12.60 -2.95
N LEU A 23 14.01 12.25 -3.15
CA LEU A 23 13.59 10.85 -3.17
C LEU A 23 14.17 10.13 -4.39
N LYS A 24 14.17 10.77 -5.55
CA LYS A 24 14.77 10.21 -6.76
C LYS A 24 16.27 9.94 -6.59
N GLU A 25 17.02 10.89 -6.01
CA GLU A 25 18.45 10.72 -5.77
C GLU A 25 18.76 9.63 -4.74
N LYS A 26 17.94 9.52 -3.68
CA LYS A 26 18.03 8.41 -2.72
C LYS A 26 17.82 7.06 -3.40
N LEU A 27 16.79 6.94 -4.23
CA LEU A 27 16.51 5.70 -4.97
C LEU A 27 17.64 5.36 -5.95
N LYS A 28 18.25 6.37 -6.58
CA LYS A 28 19.40 6.20 -7.49
C LYS A 28 20.60 5.65 -6.74
N THR A 29 20.96 6.30 -5.63
CA THR A 29 22.08 5.88 -4.79
C THR A 29 21.90 4.46 -4.26
N LEU A 30 20.67 4.08 -3.89
CA LEU A 30 20.35 2.71 -3.47
C LEU A 30 20.48 1.72 -4.62
N ALA A 31 19.98 2.08 -5.81
CA ALA A 31 20.08 1.23 -6.99
C ALA A 31 21.55 0.96 -7.35
N ASP A 32 22.39 1.99 -7.36
CA ASP A 32 23.83 1.90 -7.60
C ASP A 32 24.53 1.04 -6.54
N ARG A 33 24.21 1.25 -5.25
CA ARG A 33 24.80 0.50 -4.14
C ARG A 33 24.55 -1.00 -4.20
N PHE A 34 23.38 -1.41 -4.70
CA PHE A 34 22.96 -2.81 -4.74
C PHE A 34 23.09 -3.46 -6.13
N ASP A 35 23.73 -2.77 -7.09
CA ASP A 35 23.87 -3.20 -8.48
C ASP A 35 22.52 -3.61 -9.11
N ARG A 36 21.55 -2.69 -9.01
CA ARG A 36 20.20 -2.87 -9.55
C ARG A 36 19.81 -1.70 -10.42
N THR A 37 18.87 -1.92 -11.33
CA THR A 37 18.27 -0.78 -12.04
C THR A 37 17.33 -0.01 -11.11
N MET A 38 17.18 1.30 -11.36
CA MET A 38 16.17 2.13 -10.68
C MET A 38 14.77 1.50 -10.76
N ALA A 39 14.43 0.92 -11.90
CA ALA A 39 13.13 0.28 -12.09
C ALA A 39 12.96 -0.97 -11.22
N ASP A 40 14.00 -1.79 -11.06
CA ASP A 40 13.98 -2.95 -10.15
C ASP A 40 13.86 -2.52 -8.69
N MET A 41 14.57 -1.45 -8.31
CA MET A 41 14.49 -0.87 -6.97
C MET A 41 13.07 -0.40 -6.67
N VAL A 42 12.47 0.40 -7.55
CA VAL A 42 11.09 0.90 -7.40
C VAL A 42 10.09 -0.25 -7.38
N ARG A 43 10.23 -1.25 -8.27
CA ARG A 43 9.36 -2.44 -8.25
C ARG A 43 9.48 -3.23 -6.94
N THR A 44 10.68 -3.32 -6.37
CA THR A 44 10.90 -3.98 -5.07
C THR A 44 10.20 -3.21 -3.95
N VAL A 45 10.37 -1.89 -3.91
CA VAL A 45 9.71 -1.02 -2.93
C VAL A 45 8.20 -1.15 -3.03
N LEU A 46 7.63 -1.14 -4.23
CA LEU A 46 6.18 -1.30 -4.43
C LEU A 46 5.68 -2.67 -3.98
N ARG A 47 6.40 -3.76 -4.31
CA ARG A 47 6.02 -5.13 -3.90
C ARG A 47 5.99 -5.32 -2.38
N ILE A 48 6.83 -4.59 -1.65
CA ILE A 48 6.87 -4.65 -0.18
C ILE A 48 5.88 -3.65 0.41
N GLY A 49 5.83 -2.44 -0.13
CA GLY A 49 5.03 -1.34 0.40
C GLY A 49 3.53 -1.60 0.31
N VAL A 50 3.04 -2.22 -0.77
CA VAL A 50 1.60 -2.50 -0.95
C VAL A 50 1.07 -3.41 0.18
N PRO A 51 1.64 -4.62 0.44
CA PRO A 51 1.20 -5.46 1.55
C PRO A 51 1.33 -4.79 2.93
N VAL A 52 2.36 -3.97 3.14
CA VAL A 52 2.53 -3.24 4.41
C VAL A 52 1.40 -2.23 4.61
N MET A 53 1.04 -1.48 3.57
CA MET A 53 -0.06 -0.52 3.64
C MET A 53 -1.41 -1.21 3.85
N GLU A 54 -1.65 -2.33 3.16
CA GLU A 54 -2.86 -3.14 3.36
C GLU A 54 -2.99 -3.61 4.82
N GLY A 55 -1.92 -4.17 5.38
CA GLY A 55 -1.92 -4.63 6.78
C GLY A 55 -2.13 -3.50 7.80
N ILE A 56 -1.58 -2.31 7.55
CA ILE A 56 -1.82 -1.13 8.39
C ILE A 56 -3.30 -0.73 8.33
N SER A 57 -3.87 -0.62 7.12
CA SER A 57 -5.26 -0.23 6.96
C SER A 57 -6.23 -1.24 7.57
N GLU A 58 -5.96 -2.55 7.46
CA GLU A 58 -6.74 -3.59 8.14
C GLU A 58 -6.68 -3.45 9.67
N ALA A 59 -5.48 -3.18 10.21
CA ALA A 59 -5.30 -2.97 11.64
C ALA A 59 -6.05 -1.73 12.14
N GLU A 60 -6.00 -0.63 11.39
CA GLU A 60 -6.76 0.60 11.67
C GLU A 60 -8.27 0.34 11.66
N GLU A 61 -8.78 -0.38 10.64
CA GLU A 61 -10.19 -0.71 10.54
C GLU A 61 -10.66 -1.56 11.74
N LYS A 62 -9.85 -2.55 12.13
CA LYS A 62 -10.14 -3.39 13.30
C LYS A 62 -10.17 -2.58 14.59
N MET A 63 -9.22 -1.65 14.76
CA MET A 63 -9.17 -0.77 15.92
C MET A 63 -10.41 0.11 16.04
N ILE A 64 -10.85 0.72 14.93
CA ILE A 64 -12.05 1.56 14.89
C ILE A 64 -13.30 0.76 15.28
N LYS A 65 -13.44 -0.46 14.76
CA LYS A 65 -14.57 -1.35 15.08
C LYS A 65 -14.60 -1.71 16.58
N GLU A 66 -13.45 -2.03 17.16
CA GLU A 66 -13.38 -2.38 18.58
C GLU A 66 -13.63 -1.15 19.47
N TYR A 67 -13.09 0.01 19.10
CA TYR A 67 -13.38 1.26 19.80
C TYR A 67 -14.88 1.59 19.83
N ALA A 68 -15.56 1.47 18.69
CA ALA A 68 -17.01 1.68 18.60
C ALA A 68 -17.80 0.66 19.42
N ARG A 69 -17.32 -0.59 19.52
CA ARG A 69 -17.93 -1.62 20.37
C ARG A 69 -17.79 -1.27 21.85
N VAL A 70 -16.60 -0.88 22.29
CA VAL A 70 -16.31 -0.47 23.66
C VAL A 70 -17.14 0.75 24.04
N ALA A 71 -17.17 1.79 23.20
CA ALA A 71 -17.97 2.99 23.42
C ALA A 71 -19.47 2.70 23.58
N ARG A 72 -20.03 1.79 22.75
CA ARG A 72 -21.43 1.34 22.88
C ARG A 72 -21.68 0.61 24.20
N LYS A 73 -20.75 -0.24 24.64
CA LYS A 73 -20.86 -0.96 25.93
C LYS A 73 -20.81 0.00 27.11
N PHE A 74 -19.94 1.01 27.08
CA PHE A 74 -19.88 2.05 28.11
C PHE A 74 -21.15 2.90 28.17
N ARG A 75 -21.73 3.30 27.03
CA ARG A 75 -23.01 4.04 27.00
C ARG A 75 -24.14 3.25 27.66
N ARG A 76 -24.31 1.96 27.32
CA ARG A 76 -25.32 1.08 27.94
C ARG A 76 -25.08 0.88 29.44
N SER A 77 -23.83 0.79 29.86
CA SER A 77 -23.49 0.59 31.28
C SER A 77 -23.75 1.84 32.12
N LYS A 78 -23.62 3.04 31.54
CA LYS A 78 -24.01 4.29 32.21
C LYS A 78 -25.53 4.42 32.34
N SER A 79 -26.30 4.09 31.29
CA SER A 79 -27.78 4.15 31.36
C SER A 79 -28.38 3.16 32.36
N LEU A 80 -27.70 2.05 32.65
CA LEU A 80 -28.11 1.06 33.65
C LEU A 80 -27.81 1.48 35.11
N LYS A 81 -26.99 2.52 35.33
CA LYS A 81 -26.66 3.03 36.68
C LYS A 81 -27.52 4.22 37.11
N GLU A 82 -28.38 4.73 36.23
CA GLU A 82 -29.28 5.87 36.48
C GLU A 82 -30.75 5.46 36.72
N ILE A 83 -31.01 4.15 36.90
CA ILE A 83 -32.31 3.57 37.31
C ILE A 83 -32.10 2.91 38.68
#